data_AF-A0A151GNG3-F1
#
_entry.id   AF-A0A151GNG3-F1
#
_cell.length_a   1.000
_cell.length_b   1.000
_cell.length_c   1.000
_cell.angle_alpha   90.00
_cell.angle_beta   90.00
_cell.angle_gamma   90.00
#
_symmetry.space_group_name_H-M   'P 1'
#
loop_
_entity.id
_entity.type
_entity.pdbx_description
1 polymer ?
#
loop_
_entity_poly.entity_id
_entity_poly.type
_entity_poly.pdbx_seq_one_letter_code
_entity_poly.pdbx_strand_id
1 'polypeptide(L)'
;MLHSLLALPSRRTTPWAVILPLLSSGALAKTVLVEVGSAGFTYSPNSVQADVGDVVQFHFNGAHSVTSGPFNGPCTPDSSGGFYSGFLTANASTTIDPIPPPSSSASRPTASKGRALTWR
;
A
#
# COMPACT_ATOMS: atom_id res chain seq x y z
N MET A 1 -57.36 -12.60 56.35
CA MET A 1 -56.69 -11.63 57.22
C MET A 1 -55.22 -12.01 57.30
N LEU A 2 -54.33 -11.21 56.69
CA LEU A 2 -52.90 -11.07 57.04
C LEU A 2 -51.97 -12.28 56.76
N HIS A 3 -50.78 -12.23 56.16
CA HIS A 3 -49.87 -11.20 55.65
C HIS A 3 -48.69 -11.93 54.95
N SER A 4 -48.02 -11.25 53.99
CA SER A 4 -46.55 -11.30 53.74
C SER A 4 -45.91 -12.62 53.25
N LEU A 5 -44.87 -12.65 52.39
CA LEU A 5 -43.92 -11.67 51.90
C LEU A 5 -43.65 -11.90 50.39
N LEU A 6 -43.58 -10.82 49.61
CA LEU A 6 -42.92 -10.82 48.30
C LEU A 6 -41.40 -10.96 48.50
N ALA A 7 -40.80 -12.03 48.00
CA ALA A 7 -39.36 -12.15 47.89
C ALA A 7 -38.86 -11.30 46.71
N LEU A 8 -38.10 -10.24 46.98
CA LEU A 8 -37.39 -9.47 45.96
C LEU A 8 -36.22 -10.32 45.42
N PRO A 9 -36.08 -10.53 44.10
CA PRO A 9 -34.83 -11.03 43.55
C PRO A 9 -33.76 -9.94 43.61
N SER A 10 -32.76 -10.23 44.45
CA SER A 10 -31.35 -9.86 44.39
C SER A 10 -30.95 -8.84 43.30
N ARG A 11 -30.56 -7.64 43.74
CA ARG A 11 -29.90 -6.63 42.92
C ARG A 11 -28.57 -7.22 42.41
N ARG A 12 -28.56 -7.64 41.14
CA ARG A 12 -27.34 -7.89 40.39
C ARG A 12 -26.61 -6.56 40.23
N THR A 13 -25.61 -6.33 41.08
CA THR A 13 -24.60 -5.29 40.90
C THR A 13 -23.82 -5.63 39.64
N THR A 14 -24.12 -4.98 38.53
CA THR A 14 -23.26 -4.95 37.36
C THR A 14 -21.98 -4.20 37.74
N PRO A 15 -20.81 -4.87 37.80
CA PRO A 15 -19.56 -4.14 38.01
C PRO A 15 -19.36 -3.22 36.81
N TRP A 16 -18.83 -2.02 37.06
CA TRP A 16 -18.54 -1.06 36.02
C TRP A 16 -17.68 -1.73 34.94
N ALA A 17 -18.26 -1.95 33.77
CA ALA A 17 -17.46 -2.36 32.63
C ALA A 17 -16.67 -1.12 32.23
N VAL A 18 -15.40 -1.08 32.61
CA VAL A 18 -14.44 -0.10 32.09
C VAL A 18 -14.28 -0.40 30.62
N ILE A 19 -15.05 0.31 29.79
CA ILE A 19 -14.84 0.30 28.35
C ILE A 19 -13.61 1.17 28.13
N LEU A 20 -12.43 0.54 28.14
CA LEU A 20 -11.20 1.16 27.63
C LEU A 20 -11.41 1.40 26.13
N PRO A 21 -11.39 2.66 25.65
CA PRO A 21 -11.42 2.89 24.21
C PRO A 21 -10.09 2.37 23.65
N LEU A 22 -10.17 1.33 22.82
CA LEU A 22 -9.05 0.89 22.00
C LEU A 22 -8.75 2.00 20.98
N LEU A 23 -7.80 2.86 21.28
CA LEU A 23 -7.31 3.85 20.34
C LEU A 23 -6.50 3.11 19.27
N SER A 24 -7.15 2.74 18.17
CA SER A 24 -6.49 2.10 17.04
C SER A 24 -5.53 3.10 16.41
N SER A 25 -4.22 2.85 16.54
CA SER A 25 -3.19 3.62 15.83
C SER A 25 -3.23 3.21 14.36
N GLY A 26 -3.74 4.07 13.49
CA GLY A 26 -3.62 3.91 12.04
C GLY A 26 -2.16 4.11 11.63
N ALA A 27 -1.57 3.14 10.93
CA ALA A 27 -0.29 3.36 10.26
C ALA A 27 -0.50 4.32 9.07
N LEU A 28 0.35 5.34 8.95
CA LEU A 28 0.36 6.21 7.78
C LEU A 28 1.04 5.47 6.62
N ALA A 29 0.31 5.33 5.50
CA ALA A 29 0.89 4.84 4.25
C ALA A 29 1.84 5.89 3.67
N LYS A 30 3.06 5.48 3.30
CA LYS A 30 4.06 6.34 2.67
C LYS A 30 4.10 6.09 1.15
N THR A 31 4.32 7.16 0.40
CA THR A 31 4.72 7.06 -1.01
C THR A 31 6.24 7.06 -1.15
N VAL A 32 6.79 6.09 -1.87
CA VAL A 32 8.20 5.99 -2.23
C VAL A 32 8.33 6.23 -3.73
N LEU A 33 9.03 7.30 -4.11
CA LEU A 33 9.26 7.67 -5.51
C LEU A 33 10.50 6.97 -6.05
N VAL A 34 10.38 6.42 -7.26
CA VAL A 34 11.44 5.79 -8.03
C VAL A 34 11.50 6.42 -9.40
N GLU A 35 12.61 7.08 -9.70
CA GLU A 35 12.89 7.63 -11.03
C GLU A 35 13.27 6.50 -11.98
N VAL A 36 12.64 6.46 -13.14
CA VAL A 36 12.90 5.51 -14.22
C VAL A 36 13.43 6.30 -15.40
N GLY A 37 14.61 5.96 -15.89
CA GLY A 37 15.11 6.55 -17.14
C GLY A 37 15.93 7.84 -16.98
N SER A 38 16.12 8.35 -15.76
CA SER A 38 16.76 9.66 -15.53
C SER A 38 18.22 9.71 -16.00
N ALA A 39 18.93 8.58 -15.93
CA ALA A 39 20.30 8.42 -16.39
C ALA A 39 20.46 7.15 -17.27
N GLY A 40 19.70 7.07 -18.37
CA GLY A 40 19.69 5.90 -19.26
C GLY A 40 18.75 4.80 -18.77
N PHE A 41 19.10 3.52 -18.93
CA PHE A 41 18.23 2.39 -18.53
C PHE A 41 18.39 2.05 -17.04
N THR A 42 18.12 3.04 -16.17
CA THR A 42 18.37 2.91 -14.73
C THR A 42 17.16 3.32 -13.89
N TYR A 43 17.10 2.73 -12.69
CA TYR A 43 16.18 3.09 -11.63
C TYR A 43 16.92 3.85 -10.53
N SER A 44 16.33 4.92 -10.01
CA SER A 44 16.90 5.69 -8.90
C SER A 44 15.82 6.05 -7.86
N PRO A 45 15.91 5.51 -6.63
CA PRO A 45 16.83 4.46 -6.19
C PRO A 45 16.53 3.10 -6.84
N ASN A 46 17.55 2.26 -7.00
CA ASN A 46 17.39 0.90 -7.55
C ASN A 46 16.92 -0.12 -6.49
N SER A 47 16.87 0.25 -5.22
CA SER A 47 16.33 -0.58 -4.15
C SER A 47 15.57 0.28 -3.16
N VAL A 48 14.40 -0.18 -2.74
CA VAL A 48 13.55 0.50 -1.76
C VAL A 48 13.00 -0.50 -0.76
N GLN A 49 12.79 -0.03 0.47
CA GLN A 49 12.06 -0.77 1.49
C GLN A 49 10.73 -0.05 1.73
N ALA A 50 9.64 -0.81 1.63
CA ALA A 50 8.27 -0.32 1.77
C ALA A 50 7.46 -1.33 2.56
N ASP A 51 6.58 -0.83 3.42
CA ASP A 51 5.71 -1.64 4.26
C ASP A 51 4.38 -1.96 3.58
N VAL A 52 3.56 -2.82 4.20
CA VAL A 52 2.21 -3.08 3.70
C VAL A 52 1.38 -1.81 3.82
N GLY A 53 0.77 -1.41 2.72
CA GLY A 53 -0.03 -0.19 2.63
C GLY A 53 0.72 0.99 2.02
N ASP A 54 2.04 0.91 1.88
CA ASP A 54 2.82 1.91 1.14
C ASP A 54 2.53 1.86 -0.37
N VAL A 55 2.89 2.95 -1.05
CA VAL A 55 2.78 3.08 -2.50
C VAL A 55 4.17 3.29 -3.08
N VAL A 56 4.57 2.46 -4.03
CA VAL A 56 5.74 2.72 -4.85
C VAL A 56 5.29 3.39 -6.14
N GLN A 57 5.72 4.64 -6.33
CA GLN A 57 5.40 5.46 -7.48
C GLN A 57 6.62 5.53 -8.40
N PHE A 58 6.43 5.17 -9.66
CA PHE A 58 7.44 5.27 -10.71
C PHE A 58 7.24 6.55 -11.49
N HIS A 59 8.30 7.33 -11.64
CA HIS A 59 8.33 8.55 -12.42
C HIS A 59 9.18 8.33 -13.68
N PHE A 60 8.57 8.43 -14.87
CA PHE A 60 9.23 8.06 -16.12
C PHE A 60 9.82 9.28 -16.84
N ASN A 61 11.15 9.32 -16.97
CA ASN A 61 11.89 10.38 -17.68
C ASN A 61 12.13 10.06 -19.17
N GLY A 62 11.37 9.11 -19.72
CA GLY A 62 11.61 8.56 -21.05
C GLY A 62 10.68 7.42 -21.37
N ALA A 63 10.98 6.71 -22.45
CA ALA A 63 10.19 5.60 -22.95
C ALA A 63 10.65 4.29 -22.28
N HIS A 64 9.99 3.91 -21.18
CA HIS A 64 10.33 2.73 -20.38
C HIS A 64 9.08 2.01 -19.87
N SER A 65 9.27 0.80 -19.34
CA SER A 65 8.24 0.03 -18.65
C SER A 65 8.78 -0.53 -17.34
N VAL A 66 7.88 -0.77 -16.40
CA VAL A 66 8.17 -1.44 -15.14
C VAL A 66 7.35 -2.72 -15.10
N THR A 67 8.04 -3.84 -14.83
CA THR A 67 7.42 -5.14 -14.64
C THR A 67 7.93 -5.77 -13.35
N SER A 68 7.08 -6.54 -12.66
CA SER A 68 7.53 -7.41 -11.58
C SER A 68 7.87 -8.79 -12.12
N GLY A 69 9.01 -9.32 -11.70
CA GLY A 69 9.43 -10.68 -11.97
C GLY A 69 10.51 -11.11 -10.99
N PRO A 70 10.96 -12.38 -11.08
CA PRO A 70 12.03 -12.88 -10.25
C PRO A 70 13.35 -12.17 -10.58
N PHE A 71 14.14 -11.85 -9.55
CA PHE A 71 15.38 -11.09 -9.71
C PHE A 71 16.42 -11.79 -10.60
N ASN A 72 16.41 -13.12 -10.64
CA ASN A 72 17.27 -13.95 -11.48
C ASN A 72 16.66 -14.28 -12.87
N GLY A 73 15.45 -13.79 -13.17
CA GLY A 73 14.74 -14.04 -14.42
C GLY A 73 13.99 -12.80 -14.92
N PRO A 74 14.71 -11.73 -15.34
CA PRO A 74 14.15 -10.39 -15.58
C PRO A 74 13.15 -10.28 -16.74
N CYS A 75 12.88 -11.37 -17.47
CA CYS A 75 11.89 -11.43 -18.54
C CYS A 75 10.84 -12.53 -18.32
N THR A 76 10.78 -13.10 -17.13
CA THR A 76 9.75 -14.08 -16.76
C THR A 76 8.64 -13.39 -15.98
N PRO A 77 7.36 -13.60 -16.35
CA PRO A 77 6.26 -13.04 -15.59
C PRO A 77 6.28 -13.60 -14.16
N ASP A 78 5.93 -12.75 -13.20
CA ASP A 78 5.74 -13.22 -11.83
C ASP A 78 4.65 -14.30 -11.80
N SER A 79 4.97 -15.45 -11.22
CA SER A 79 4.08 -16.61 -11.14
C SER A 79 2.79 -16.34 -10.35
N SER A 80 2.76 -15.29 -9.53
CA SER A 80 1.61 -14.93 -8.69
C SER A 80 0.73 -13.83 -9.29
N GLY A 81 0.93 -13.48 -10.56
CA GLY A 81 0.29 -12.31 -11.17
C GLY A 81 1.11 -11.07 -10.88
N GLY A 82 1.86 -10.63 -11.89
CA GLY A 82 2.78 -9.51 -11.78
C GLY A 82 2.15 -8.16 -12.10
N PHE A 83 2.77 -7.11 -11.60
CA PHE A 83 2.53 -5.75 -12.07
C PHE A 83 3.26 -5.51 -13.37
N TYR A 84 2.56 -4.91 -14.33
CA TYR A 84 3.13 -4.37 -15.54
C TYR A 84 2.53 -2.99 -15.78
N SER A 85 3.37 -1.97 -15.87
CA SER A 85 2.93 -0.58 -16.07
C SER A 85 2.44 -0.30 -17.50
N GLY A 86 2.72 -1.18 -18.45
CA GLY A 86 2.75 -0.78 -19.87
C GLY A 86 4.03 -0.03 -20.22
N PHE A 87 4.20 0.28 -21.50
CA PHE A 87 5.29 1.13 -21.97
C PHE A 87 4.84 2.58 -21.89
N LEU A 88 5.43 3.31 -20.95
CA LEU A 88 5.12 4.71 -20.68
C LEU A 88 6.25 5.58 -21.23
N THR A 89 5.88 6.70 -21.83
CA THR A 89 6.82 7.73 -22.32
C THR A 89 6.61 8.97 -21.49
N ALA A 90 7.57 9.89 -21.28
CA ALA A 90 7.33 11.08 -20.43
C ALA A 90 6.06 11.91 -20.76
N ASN A 91 5.45 11.72 -21.95
CA ASN A 91 4.20 12.36 -22.37
C ASN A 91 2.93 11.48 -22.25
N ALA A 92 3.02 10.24 -21.76
CA ALA A 92 1.87 9.34 -21.65
C ALA A 92 1.05 9.68 -20.40
N SER A 93 0.17 10.67 -20.53
CA SER A 93 -0.86 10.96 -19.52
C SER A 93 -1.90 9.83 -19.54
N THR A 94 -1.79 8.86 -18.62
CA THR A 94 -2.89 7.93 -18.35
C THR A 94 -3.91 8.63 -17.47
N THR A 95 -4.87 9.29 -18.13
CA THR A 95 -6.04 9.95 -17.53
C THR A 95 -6.84 8.97 -16.64
N ILE A 96 -6.60 9.03 -15.33
CA ILE A 96 -7.59 8.89 -14.26
C ILE A 96 -7.17 9.90 -13.20
N ASP A 97 -7.38 11.20 -13.47
CA ASP A 97 -7.43 12.35 -12.54
C ASP A 97 -7.12 13.64 -13.34
N PRO A 98 -7.92 14.71 -13.22
CA PRO A 98 -7.69 15.93 -13.97
C PRO A 98 -6.47 16.67 -13.39
N ILE A 99 -5.37 16.55 -14.17
CA ILE A 99 -4.11 17.31 -14.20
C ILE A 99 -2.90 16.60 -13.57
N PRO A 100 -2.08 15.91 -14.39
CA PRO A 100 -0.63 15.89 -14.20
C PRO A 100 0.14 16.60 -15.35
N PRO A 101 1.18 17.40 -15.05
CA PRO A 101 2.16 17.92 -16.02
C PRO A 101 3.14 16.79 -16.47
N PRO A 102 4.16 17.02 -17.34
CA PRO A 102 4.66 16.08 -18.37
C PRO A 102 5.53 14.94 -17.82
N SER A 103 4.90 14.06 -17.06
CA SER A 103 5.51 12.83 -16.61
C SER A 103 4.48 11.73 -16.48
N SER A 104 4.69 10.66 -17.22
CA SER A 104 3.94 9.43 -16.96
C SER A 104 4.35 8.86 -15.63
N SER A 105 3.35 8.52 -14.81
CA SER A 105 3.56 7.85 -13.54
C SER A 105 2.76 6.56 -13.48
N ALA A 106 3.36 5.50 -12.94
CA ALA A 106 2.66 4.27 -12.60
C ALA A 106 2.86 3.99 -11.11
N SER A 107 1.86 3.39 -10.46
CA SER A 107 1.94 3.10 -9.01
C SER A 107 1.60 1.65 -8.76
N ARG A 108 2.37 0.99 -7.88
CA ARG A 108 2.06 -0.34 -7.36
C ARG A 108 1.84 -0.30 -5.85
N PRO A 109 0.66 -0.70 -5.35
CA PRO A 109 0.47 -0.89 -3.92
C PRO A 109 1.34 -2.05 -3.42
N THR A 110 2.06 -1.86 -2.30
CA THR A 110 2.89 -2.91 -1.72
C THR A 110 2.07 -3.80 -0.80
N ALA A 111 1.85 -5.05 -1.21
CA ALA A 111 1.05 -6.03 -0.48
C ALA A 111 1.86 -6.94 0.47
N SER A 112 3.20 -6.85 0.51
CA SER A 112 4.03 -7.72 1.37
C SER A 112 4.92 -6.93 2.32
N LYS A 113 4.78 -7.20 3.62
CA LYS A 113 5.40 -6.44 4.71
C LYS A 113 6.92 -6.46 4.61
N GLY A 114 7.54 -5.28 4.61
CA GLY A 114 8.98 -5.09 4.76
C GLY A 114 9.88 -5.70 3.67
N ARG A 115 9.32 -6.11 2.53
CA ARG A 115 10.11 -6.76 1.47
C ARG A 115 10.86 -5.68 0.68
N ALA A 116 12.19 -5.78 0.63
CA ALA A 116 12.99 -4.93 -0.23
C ALA A 116 12.61 -5.19 -1.70
N LEU A 117 12.26 -4.12 -2.42
CA LEU A 117 12.01 -4.14 -3.85
C LEU A 117 13.27 -3.65 -4.55
N THR A 118 13.81 -4.47 -5.45
CA THR A 118 15.05 -4.14 -6.17
C THR A 118 14.80 -4.21 -7.67
N TRP A 119 15.35 -3.22 -8.38
CA TRP A 119 15.23 -3.01 -9.81
C TRP A 119 16.59 -3.16 -10.48
N ARG A 120 16.60 -3.63 -11.72
CA ARG A 120 17.78 -3.74 -12.58
C ARG A 120 17.50 -3.08 -13.92
#